data_AF-D9CIA8-F1
#
_entry.id   AF-D9CIA8-F1
#
_cell.length_a   1.000
_cell.length_b   1.000
_cell.length_c   1.000
_cell.angle_alpha   90.00
_cell.angle_beta   90.00
_cell.angle_gamma   90.00
#
_symmetry.space_group_name_H-M   'P 1'
#
loop_
_entity.id
_entity.type
_entity.pdbx_description
1 polymer ?
#
loop_
_entity_poly.entity_id
_entity_poly.type
_entity_poly.pdbx_seq_one_letter_code
_entity_poly.pdbx_strand_id
1 'polypeptide(L)'
;MCYFWAGTSEDWRVDFDQFNATDMGANLPLWKGERWLDIRSKAVWKVMQKRIELASKRGCDAIDPDNVDGYDNEKGGGFAKPLTKSDAVTFVRKLSLEVKRYGMSTGLKNSAAIIRSVDDYISFAVNEECAQLMECDAYKPLLYPPAGKKPKPVFHI
;
A
#
# COMPACT_ATOMS: atom_id res chain seq x y z
N MET A 1 10.32 5.19 9.81
CA MET A 1 9.26 4.76 8.87
C MET A 1 8.07 5.68 9.05
N CYS A 2 7.49 6.17 7.95
CA CYS A 2 6.37 7.11 7.97
C CYS A 2 5.15 6.51 7.28
N TYR A 3 4.07 6.39 8.06
CA TYR A 3 2.82 5.80 7.65
C TYR A 3 1.91 6.79 6.92
N PHE A 4 1.19 6.33 5.90
CA PHE A 4 0.03 7.02 5.33
C PHE A 4 -0.85 6.06 4.55
N TRP A 5 -2.14 6.37 4.40
CA TRP A 5 -3.03 5.58 3.54
C TRP A 5 -2.74 5.86 2.06
N ALA A 6 -2.42 4.81 1.31
CA ALA A 6 -2.09 4.93 -0.10
C ALA A 6 -3.25 4.53 -1.02
N GLY A 7 -4.09 3.59 -0.58
CA GLY A 7 -5.24 3.12 -1.35
C GLY A 7 -6.60 3.58 -0.82
N THR A 8 -6.65 4.46 0.18
CA THR A 8 -7.90 5.11 0.64
C THR A 8 -7.73 6.62 0.77
N SER A 9 -8.85 7.33 0.63
CA SER A 9 -8.98 8.77 0.85
C SER A 9 -9.56 9.01 2.24
N GLU A 10 -9.19 10.15 2.82
CA GLU A 10 -9.46 10.53 4.20
C GLU A 10 -10.01 11.95 4.23
N ASP A 11 -11.31 12.15 4.45
CA ASP A 11 -11.92 13.48 4.36
C ASP A 11 -11.38 14.50 5.38
N TRP A 12 -10.68 14.03 6.42
CA TRP A 12 -10.01 14.83 7.44
C TRP A 12 -8.54 15.17 7.10
N ARG A 13 -7.98 14.68 5.99
CA ARG A 13 -6.61 15.04 5.58
C ARG A 13 -6.60 16.34 4.82
N VAL A 14 -5.54 17.12 5.04
CA VAL A 14 -5.33 18.43 4.41
C VAL A 14 -5.17 18.39 2.88
N ASP A 15 -4.96 17.22 2.29
CA ASP A 15 -4.83 17.00 0.85
C ASP A 15 -6.04 16.30 0.22
N PHE A 16 -7.13 16.12 0.97
CA PHE A 16 -8.32 15.41 0.50
C PHE A 16 -8.95 16.05 -0.74
N ASP A 17 -8.95 17.38 -0.82
CA ASP A 17 -9.50 18.15 -1.93
C ASP A 17 -8.76 17.95 -3.27
N GLN A 18 -7.63 17.25 -3.26
CA GLN A 18 -6.85 16.93 -4.46
C GLN A 18 -7.30 15.64 -5.16
N PHE A 19 -8.18 14.85 -4.52
CA PHE A 19 -8.78 13.67 -5.13
C PHE A 19 -10.04 14.03 -5.92
N ASN A 20 -10.21 13.46 -7.11
CA ASN A 20 -11.48 13.61 -7.82
C ASN A 20 -12.52 12.69 -7.20
N ALA A 21 -13.78 13.12 -7.18
CA ALA A 21 -14.89 12.27 -6.72
C ALA A 21 -14.99 10.94 -7.51
N THR A 22 -14.59 10.94 -8.79
CA THR A 22 -14.55 9.75 -9.66
C THR A 22 -13.45 8.75 -9.30
N ASP A 23 -12.44 9.18 -8.54
CA ASP A 23 -11.36 8.31 -8.08
C ASP A 23 -11.74 7.59 -6.77
N MET A 24 -12.90 7.88 -6.17
CA MET A 24 -13.33 7.33 -4.89
C MET A 24 -14.39 6.25 -5.07
N GLY A 25 -14.11 5.06 -4.54
CA GLY A 25 -14.98 3.88 -4.56
C GLY A 25 -15.89 3.79 -3.33
N ALA A 26 -16.06 2.57 -2.83
CA ALA A 26 -16.88 2.28 -1.66
C ALA A 26 -16.29 2.89 -0.37
N ASN A 27 -17.18 3.20 0.58
CA ASN A 27 -16.79 3.57 1.93
C ASN A 27 -16.19 2.37 2.66
N LEU A 28 -15.21 2.61 3.53
CA LEU A 28 -14.74 1.60 4.47
C LEU A 28 -15.56 1.68 5.76
N PRO A 29 -15.80 0.55 6.45
CA PRO A 29 -16.74 0.50 7.57
C PRO A 29 -16.16 1.06 8.88
N LEU A 30 -14.83 1.06 9.04
CA LEU A 30 -14.18 1.37 10.32
C LEU A 30 -14.05 2.88 10.57
N TRP A 31 -13.72 3.65 9.54
CA TRP A 31 -13.47 5.08 9.68
C TRP A 31 -14.44 5.90 8.81
N LYS A 32 -15.29 6.70 9.47
CA LYS A 32 -16.23 7.58 8.78
C LYS A 32 -15.47 8.60 7.94
N GLY A 33 -15.77 8.67 6.65
CA GLY A 33 -15.08 9.56 5.70
C GLY A 33 -13.99 8.88 4.90
N GLU A 34 -13.69 7.61 5.21
CA GLU A 34 -12.72 6.80 4.47
C GLU A 34 -13.35 6.11 3.26
N ARG A 35 -12.70 6.24 2.10
CA ARG A 35 -13.15 5.60 0.84
C ARG A 35 -11.99 5.00 0.07
N TRP A 36 -12.20 3.84 -0.56
CA TRP A 36 -11.23 3.26 -1.50
C TRP A 36 -10.87 4.24 -2.61
N LEU A 37 -9.60 4.26 -3.00
CA LEU A 37 -9.08 5.06 -4.11
C LEU A 37 -8.79 4.17 -5.33
N ASP A 38 -9.08 4.69 -6.52
CA ASP A 38 -8.65 4.05 -7.76
C ASP A 38 -7.15 4.25 -7.95
N ILE A 39 -6.37 3.29 -7.47
CA ILE A 39 -4.90 3.28 -7.55
C ILE A 39 -4.33 3.32 -8.98
N ARG A 40 -5.18 3.14 -10.00
CA ARG A 40 -4.82 3.30 -11.42
C ARG A 40 -4.84 4.77 -11.85
N SER A 41 -5.50 5.64 -11.09
CA SER A 41 -5.67 7.06 -11.41
C SER A 41 -4.37 7.84 -11.34
N LYS A 42 -4.17 8.73 -12.31
CA LYS A 42 -3.03 9.67 -12.33
C LYS A 42 -3.17 10.74 -11.24
N ALA A 43 -4.39 11.15 -10.90
CA ALA A 43 -4.64 12.14 -9.86
C ALA A 43 -4.30 11.57 -8.48
N VAL A 44 -4.79 10.36 -8.17
CA VAL A 44 -4.41 9.61 -6.97
C VAL A 44 -2.89 9.46 -6.88
N TRP A 45 -2.26 9.04 -7.98
CA TRP A 45 -0.80 8.90 -8.01
C TRP A 45 -0.07 10.21 -7.68
N LYS A 46 -0.53 11.35 -8.20
CA LYS A 46 0.07 12.66 -7.92
C LYS A 46 -0.01 13.03 -6.44
N VAL A 47 -1.11 12.69 -5.76
CA VAL A 47 -1.24 12.88 -4.30
C VAL A 47 -0.22 12.00 -3.56
N MET A 48 -0.10 10.73 -3.96
CA MET A 48 0.88 9.81 -3.34
C MET A 48 2.33 10.27 -3.53
N GLN A 49 2.68 10.81 -4.70
CA GLN A 49 4.00 11.40 -4.92
C GLN A 49 4.27 12.57 -3.97
N LYS A 50 3.28 13.44 -3.72
CA LYS A 50 3.41 14.54 -2.74
C LYS A 50 3.54 14.03 -1.31
N ARG A 51 2.79 12.98 -0.94
CA ARG A 51 2.90 12.33 0.39
C ARG A 51 4.30 11.72 0.58
N ILE A 52 4.84 11.07 -0.45
CA ILE A 52 6.21 10.52 -0.44
C ILE A 52 7.27 11.63 -0.34
N GLU A 53 7.14 12.69 -1.14
CA GLU A 53 8.03 13.84 -1.08
C GLU A 53 8.02 14.48 0.32
N LEU A 54 6.83 14.61 0.92
CA LEU A 54 6.68 15.11 2.29
C LEU A 54 7.37 14.19 3.29
N ALA A 55 7.23 12.87 3.19
CA ALA A 55 7.95 11.92 4.04
C ALA A 55 9.47 12.11 3.94
N SER A 56 10.01 12.27 2.73
CA SER A 56 11.43 12.57 2.55
C SER A 56 11.84 13.89 3.22
N LYS A 57 11.07 14.97 3.02
CA LYS A 57 11.32 16.28 3.67
C LYS A 57 11.27 16.23 5.20
N ARG A 58 10.58 15.23 5.76
CA ARG A 58 10.49 14.99 7.22
C ARG A 58 11.58 14.05 7.74
N GLY A 59 12.50 13.59 6.89
CA GLY A 59 13.62 12.74 7.28
C GLY A 59 13.24 11.27 7.47
N CYS A 60 12.16 10.80 6.85
CA CYS A 60 11.77 9.41 6.92
C CYS A 60 12.75 8.52 6.12
N ASP A 61 13.17 7.38 6.67
CA ASP A 61 14.00 6.39 5.92
C ASP A 61 13.17 5.46 5.03
N ALA A 62 11.89 5.31 5.34
CA ALA A 62 10.96 4.44 4.64
C ALA A 62 9.52 4.89 4.81
N ILE A 63 8.67 4.48 3.87
CA ILE A 63 7.21 4.63 3.96
C ILE A 63 6.53 3.30 4.33
N ASP A 64 5.39 3.41 5.00
CA ASP A 64 4.44 2.31 5.23
C ASP A 64 3.09 2.68 4.59
N PRO A 65 2.90 2.36 3.29
CA PRO A 65 1.71 2.74 2.54
C PRO A 65 0.58 1.73 2.79
N ASP A 66 -0.49 2.17 3.46
CA ASP A 66 -1.62 1.30 3.81
C ASP A 66 -2.66 1.16 2.69
N ASN A 67 -3.54 0.17 2.86
CA ASN A 67 -4.72 -0.09 2.05
C ASN A 67 -4.41 -0.40 0.58
N VAL A 68 -3.34 -1.16 0.32
CA VAL A 68 -2.98 -1.60 -1.05
C VAL A 68 -3.67 -2.92 -1.47
N ASP A 69 -4.62 -3.39 -0.67
CA ASP A 69 -5.43 -4.61 -0.79
C ASP A 69 -6.89 -4.34 -1.19
N GLY A 70 -7.21 -3.19 -1.77
CA GLY A 70 -8.57 -2.89 -2.26
C GLY A 70 -9.12 -3.93 -3.26
N TYR A 71 -8.26 -4.72 -3.92
CA TYR A 71 -8.66 -5.82 -4.78
C TYR A 71 -9.32 -7.00 -4.04
N ASP A 72 -9.04 -7.16 -2.74
CA ASP A 72 -9.54 -8.24 -1.89
C ASP A 72 -10.80 -7.84 -1.10
N ASN A 73 -11.26 -6.61 -1.33
CA ASN A 73 -12.41 -6.02 -0.68
C ASN A 73 -13.64 -6.04 -1.59
N GLU A 74 -14.82 -5.70 -1.05
CA GLU A 74 -16.09 -5.78 -1.76
C GLU A 74 -16.03 -5.14 -3.16
N LYS A 75 -16.33 -5.94 -4.20
CA LYS A 75 -16.31 -5.55 -5.62
C LYS A 75 -14.99 -4.89 -6.06
N GLY A 76 -13.86 -5.26 -5.44
CA GLY A 76 -12.55 -4.69 -5.72
C GLY A 76 -12.51 -3.18 -5.46
N GLY A 77 -12.96 -2.76 -4.28
CA GLY A 77 -13.01 -1.36 -3.85
C GLY A 77 -14.27 -0.59 -4.26
N GLY A 78 -15.30 -1.27 -4.76
CA GLY A 78 -16.58 -0.65 -5.14
C GLY A 78 -16.56 0.14 -6.45
N PHE A 79 -15.57 -0.08 -7.33
CA PHE A 79 -15.48 0.57 -8.64
C PHE A 79 -16.29 -0.16 -9.70
N ALA A 80 -16.75 0.57 -10.72
CA ALA A 80 -17.41 -0.03 -11.89
C ALA A 80 -16.52 -1.06 -12.60
N LYS A 81 -15.21 -0.80 -12.65
CA LYS A 81 -14.18 -1.79 -12.99
C LYS A 81 -13.40 -2.15 -11.72
N PRO A 82 -13.66 -3.32 -11.11
CA PRO A 82 -13.01 -3.77 -9.87
C PRO A 82 -11.48 -3.66 -9.93
N LEU A 83 -10.86 -3.29 -8.81
CA LEU A 83 -9.43 -3.39 -8.64
C LEU A 83 -8.99 -4.85 -8.64
N THR A 84 -7.82 -5.11 -9.22
CA THR A 84 -7.24 -6.45 -9.31
C THR A 84 -5.90 -6.52 -8.58
N LYS A 85 -5.44 -7.74 -8.30
CA LYS A 85 -4.07 -7.99 -7.80
C LYS A 85 -3.01 -7.36 -8.70
N SER A 86 -3.22 -7.37 -10.02
CA SER A 86 -2.30 -6.77 -11.00
C SER A 86 -2.22 -5.24 -10.85
N ASP A 87 -3.36 -4.58 -10.56
CA ASP A 87 -3.40 -3.14 -10.29
C ASP A 87 -2.60 -2.81 -9.03
N ALA A 88 -2.78 -3.60 -7.96
CA ALA A 88 -2.02 -3.43 -6.71
C ALA A 88 -0.52 -3.69 -6.87
N VAL A 89 -0.12 -4.75 -7.58
CA VAL A 89 1.29 -5.02 -7.92
C VAL A 89 1.90 -3.84 -8.68
N THR A 90 1.18 -3.30 -9.67
CA THR A 90 1.62 -2.13 -10.44
C THR A 90 1.78 -0.91 -9.54
N PHE A 91 0.84 -0.69 -8.62
CA PHE A 91 0.87 0.42 -7.69
C PHE A 91 2.02 0.32 -6.68
N VAL A 92 2.23 -0.84 -6.06
CA VAL A 92 3.36 -1.10 -5.15
C VAL A 92 4.71 -0.91 -5.87
N ARG A 93 4.82 -1.36 -7.14
CA ARG A 93 6.00 -1.10 -7.95
C ARG A 93 6.23 0.40 -8.19
N LYS A 94 5.16 1.17 -8.46
CA LYS A 94 5.26 2.63 -8.61
C LYS A 94 5.72 3.30 -7.31
N LEU A 95 5.15 2.91 -6.16
CA LEU A 95 5.56 3.40 -4.84
C LEU A 95 7.06 3.14 -4.61
N SER A 96 7.51 1.90 -4.86
CA SER A 96 8.93 1.51 -4.75
C SER A 96 9.86 2.35 -5.63
N LEU A 97 9.47 2.59 -6.88
CA LEU A 97 10.27 3.41 -7.79
C LEU A 97 10.32 4.88 -7.36
N GLU A 98 9.21 5.42 -6.84
CA GLU A 98 9.15 6.82 -6.38
C GLU A 98 9.98 7.03 -5.12
N VAL A 99 9.87 6.17 -4.10
CA VAL A 99 10.63 6.34 -2.84
C VAL A 99 12.14 6.25 -3.05
N LYS A 100 12.58 5.43 -4.01
CA LYS A 100 14.01 5.32 -4.39
C LYS A 100 14.60 6.64 -4.88
N ARG A 101 13.79 7.53 -5.48
CA ARG A 101 14.23 8.87 -5.91
C ARG A 101 14.66 9.76 -4.73
N TYR A 102 14.19 9.43 -3.53
CA TYR A 102 14.47 10.14 -2.28
C TYR A 102 15.42 9.36 -1.36
N GLY A 103 16.01 8.26 -1.83
CA GLY A 103 16.86 7.39 -1.00
C GLY A 103 16.09 6.62 0.09
N MET A 104 14.76 6.56 0.00
CA MET A 104 13.90 5.87 0.97
C MET A 104 13.53 4.45 0.51
N SER A 105 13.04 3.63 1.45
CA SER A 105 12.44 2.32 1.20
C SER A 105 10.91 2.32 1.30
N THR A 106 10.26 1.23 0.88
CA THR A 106 8.82 0.99 1.09
C THR A 106 8.56 -0.43 1.59
N GLY A 107 7.52 -0.60 2.39
CA GLY A 107 6.98 -1.90 2.78
C GLY A 107 5.77 -2.35 1.96
N LEU A 108 5.28 -3.55 2.27
CA LEU A 108 3.94 -4.02 1.93
C LEU A 108 3.12 -4.15 3.22
N LYS A 109 2.03 -3.39 3.33
CA LYS A 109 1.07 -3.50 4.43
C LYS A 109 0.00 -4.54 4.07
N ASN A 110 -0.15 -5.56 4.91
CA ASN A 110 -1.03 -6.71 4.70
C ASN A 110 -0.85 -7.29 3.29
N SER A 111 -1.92 -7.35 2.49
CA SER A 111 -1.86 -7.70 1.05
C SER A 111 -1.05 -8.96 0.73
N ALA A 112 -1.08 -9.96 1.62
CA ALA A 112 -0.13 -11.09 1.56
C ALA A 112 -0.23 -11.89 0.25
N ALA A 113 -1.40 -11.86 -0.39
CA ALA A 113 -1.68 -12.53 -1.65
C ALA A 113 -0.84 -12.04 -2.84
N ILE A 114 -0.20 -10.86 -2.75
CA ILE A 114 0.69 -10.33 -3.81
C ILE A 114 2.18 -10.36 -3.46
N ILE A 115 2.57 -10.86 -2.28
CA ILE A 115 3.97 -10.87 -1.81
C ILE A 115 4.93 -11.40 -2.87
N ARG A 116 4.64 -12.56 -3.48
CA ARG A 116 5.53 -13.17 -4.49
C ARG A 116 5.70 -12.32 -5.75
N SER A 117 4.75 -11.43 -6.04
CA SER A 117 4.80 -10.54 -7.20
C SER A 117 5.47 -9.21 -6.89
N VAL A 118 5.59 -8.84 -5.60
CA VAL A 118 6.15 -7.56 -5.18
C VAL A 118 7.43 -7.67 -4.36
N ASP A 119 7.90 -8.88 -4.06
CA ASP A 119 9.04 -9.12 -3.17
C ASP A 119 10.25 -8.28 -3.58
N ASP A 120 10.62 -8.22 -4.86
CA ASP A 120 11.76 -7.45 -5.37
C ASP A 120 11.61 -5.92 -5.27
N TYR A 121 10.41 -5.42 -5.00
CA TYR A 121 10.11 -3.99 -4.92
C TYR A 121 10.00 -3.48 -3.49
N ILE A 122 9.81 -4.34 -2.49
CA ILE A 122 9.63 -3.95 -1.09
C ILE A 122 10.88 -4.29 -0.26
N SER A 123 11.08 -3.57 0.84
CA SER A 123 12.18 -3.81 1.79
C SER A 123 11.74 -4.61 3.01
N PHE A 124 10.46 -4.59 3.33
CA PHE A 124 9.84 -5.25 4.49
C PHE A 124 8.34 -5.46 4.26
N ALA A 125 7.68 -6.18 5.16
CA ALA A 125 6.22 -6.17 5.28
C ALA A 125 5.80 -5.66 6.65
N VAL A 126 4.61 -5.08 6.72
CA VAL A 126 3.89 -4.80 7.96
C VAL A 126 2.62 -5.63 7.91
N ASN A 127 2.35 -6.37 8.98
CA ASN A 127 1.16 -7.22 9.05
C ASN A 127 0.40 -6.94 10.34
N GLU A 128 -0.92 -6.91 10.23
CA GLU A 128 -1.84 -6.95 11.36
C GLU A 128 -2.43 -8.37 11.48
N GLU A 129 -2.44 -8.89 12.70
CA GLU A 129 -3.26 -10.05 13.09
C GLU A 129 -2.97 -11.39 12.39
N CYS A 130 -1.82 -11.59 11.73
CA CYS A 130 -1.57 -12.88 11.07
C CYS A 130 -1.65 -14.10 12.00
N ALA A 131 -1.29 -13.92 13.28
CA ALA A 131 -1.37 -14.98 14.28
C ALA A 131 -2.82 -15.31 14.64
N GLN A 132 -3.67 -14.29 14.75
CA GLN A 132 -5.10 -14.42 15.04
C GLN A 132 -5.87 -15.02 13.85
N LEU A 133 -5.51 -14.60 12.63
CA LEU A 133 -6.16 -15.05 11.39
C LEU A 133 -5.50 -16.29 10.75
N MET A 134 -4.47 -16.85 11.40
CA MET A 134 -3.71 -18.01 10.92
C MET A 134 -3.12 -17.84 9.50
N GLU A 135 -2.67 -16.62 9.17
CA GLU A 135 -2.15 -16.27 7.84
C GLU A 135 -0.63 -15.95 7.84
N CYS A 136 0.08 -16.13 8.96
CA CYS A 136 1.52 -15.80 9.03
C CYS A 136 2.36 -16.56 8.00
N ASP A 137 1.90 -17.74 7.59
CA ASP A 137 2.55 -18.55 6.55
C ASP A 137 2.61 -17.85 5.19
N ALA A 138 1.70 -16.92 4.90
CA ALA A 138 1.72 -16.14 3.66
C ALA A 138 2.96 -15.23 3.56
N TYR A 139 3.59 -14.89 4.69
CA TYR A 139 4.78 -14.03 4.74
C TYR A 139 6.11 -14.81 4.70
N LYS A 140 6.07 -16.16 4.77
CA LYS A 140 7.27 -17.01 4.64
C LYS A 140 8.14 -16.70 3.41
N PRO A 141 7.61 -16.33 2.22
CA PRO A 141 8.45 -15.98 1.08
C PRO A 141 9.41 -14.80 1.34
N LEU A 142 9.10 -13.92 2.30
CA LEU A 142 9.98 -12.82 2.69
C LEU A 142 11.02 -13.27 3.72
N LEU A 143 10.63 -14.12 4.67
CA LEU A 143 11.50 -14.61 5.76
C LEU A 143 12.49 -15.68 5.27
N TYR A 144 12.05 -16.54 4.35
CA TYR A 144 12.80 -17.68 3.83
C TYR A 144 12.81 -17.66 2.28
N PRO A 145 13.41 -16.64 1.66
CA PRO A 145 13.39 -16.52 0.21
C PRO A 145 14.31 -17.56 -0.45
N PRO A 146 14.17 -17.81 -1.77
CA PRO A 146 15.07 -18.67 -2.51
C PRO A 146 16.55 -18.25 -2.38
N ALA A 147 17.45 -19.22 -2.59
CA ALA A 147 18.89 -18.97 -2.56
C ALA A 147 19.29 -17.77 -3.44
N GLY A 148 20.13 -16.89 -2.89
CA GLY A 148 20.59 -15.66 -3.57
C GLY A 148 19.74 -14.41 -3.26
N LYS A 149 18.57 -14.54 -2.63
CA LYS A 149 17.81 -13.40 -2.10
C LYS A 149 18.06 -13.23 -0.60
N LYS A 150 18.02 -11.98 -0.12
CA LYS A 150 18.13 -11.65 1.31
C LYS A 150 16.77 -11.76 1.98
N PRO A 151 16.67 -12.35 3.19
CA PRO A 151 15.47 -12.26 4.01
C PRO A 151 15.04 -10.82 4.23
N LYS A 152 13.73 -10.60 4.30
CA LYS A 152 13.12 -9.28 4.56
C LYS A 152 12.29 -9.37 5.84
N PRO A 153 12.38 -8.38 6.73
CA PRO A 153 11.67 -8.41 7.99
C PRO A 153 10.16 -8.26 7.77
N VAL A 154 9.40 -8.86 8.70
CA VAL A 154 7.95 -8.68 8.85
C VAL A 154 7.73 -8.01 10.20
N PHE A 155 7.25 -6.77 10.19
CA PHE A 155 6.84 -6.06 11.40
C PHE A 155 5.39 -6.45 11.70
N HIS A 156 5.22 -7.36 12.66
CA HIS A 156 3.92 -7.90 13.04
C HIS A 156 3.29 -7.09 14.19
N ILE A 157 2.00 -6.80 14.05
CA ILE A 157 1.13 -6.11 15.01
C ILE A 157 0.07 -7.09 15.49
#